data_AF-A0AAW3HA35-F1
#
_entry.id   AF-A0AAW3HA35-F1
#
_cell.length_a   1.000
_cell.length_b   1.000
_cell.length_c   1.000
_cell.angle_alpha   90.00
_cell.angle_beta   90.00
_cell.angle_gamma   90.00
#
_symmetry.space_group_name_H-M   'P 1'
#
loop_
_entity.id
_entity.type
_entity.pdbx_description
1 polymer ?
#
loop_
_entity_poly.entity_id
_entity_poly.type
_entity_poly.pdbx_seq_one_letter_code
_entity_poly.pdbx_strand_id
1 'polypeptide(L)'
;MGAYVFCTLDALRTALRRHDVFVSPSWRYADPRLGLLDGAEWLAARPIICRSLGLTIDAKTTLDALSVELDATWLAVAARLPDNPAIQLSENTEGKTELSLGALDKLDEPCSLLQLRAAVSDLMPRVDLPEILLEIAARTGFSEAFTHVSERNARADNLVTSLCAVLLGGA
;
A
#
# COMPACT_ATOMS: atom_id res chain seq x y z
N MET A 1 33.60 -25.76 16.46
CA MET A 1 33.81 -24.97 15.22
C MET A 1 32.51 -24.69 14.47
N GLY A 2 31.58 -25.65 14.30
CA GLY A 2 30.32 -25.41 13.56
C GLY A 2 29.40 -24.34 14.16
N ALA A 3 29.17 -24.34 15.48
CA ALA A 3 28.25 -23.39 16.12
C ALA A 3 28.64 -21.91 15.91
N TYR A 4 29.92 -21.59 16.04
CA TYR A 4 30.42 -20.22 15.80
C TYR A 4 30.19 -19.77 14.35
N VAL A 5 30.45 -20.63 13.37
CA VAL A 5 30.22 -20.33 11.94
C VAL A 5 28.74 -20.14 11.62
N PHE A 6 27.85 -20.95 12.20
CA PHE A 6 26.41 -20.76 12.01
C PHE A 6 25.90 -19.47 12.66
N CYS A 7 26.39 -19.13 13.86
CA CYS A 7 26.05 -17.87 14.51
C CYS A 7 26.50 -16.66 13.69
N THR A 8 27.71 -16.69 13.12
CA THR A 8 28.21 -15.58 12.29
C THR A 8 27.45 -15.47 10.97
N LEU A 9 27.07 -16.59 10.34
CA LEU A 9 26.24 -16.58 9.13
C LEU A 9 24.81 -16.08 9.37
N ASP A 10 24.19 -16.45 10.48
CA ASP A 10 22.84 -15.95 10.81
C ASP A 10 22.87 -14.45 11.19
N ALA A 11 23.89 -14.01 11.90
CA ALA A 11 24.14 -12.59 12.16
C ALA A 11 24.36 -11.81 10.86
N LEU A 12 25.18 -12.32 9.95
CA LEU A 12 25.41 -11.71 8.64
C LEU A 12 24.12 -11.66 7.81
N ARG A 13 23.34 -12.75 7.78
CA ARG A 13 22.06 -12.79 7.07
C ARG A 13 21.08 -11.74 7.62
N THR A 14 21.03 -11.59 8.94
CA THR A 14 20.18 -10.59 9.60
C THR A 14 20.64 -9.18 9.26
N ALA A 15 21.96 -8.92 9.32
CA ALA A 15 22.55 -7.62 8.99
C ALA A 15 22.34 -7.23 7.51
N LEU A 16 22.44 -8.19 6.58
CA LEU A 16 22.14 -7.97 5.16
C LEU A 16 20.67 -7.63 4.91
N ARG A 17 19.74 -8.25 5.64
CA ARG A 17 18.30 -7.95 5.52
C ARG A 17 17.91 -6.61 6.13
N ARG A 18 18.61 -6.19 7.18
CA ARG A 18 18.40 -4.89 7.84
C ARG A 18 19.10 -3.73 7.13
N HIS A 19 19.88 -4.01 6.08
CA HIS A 19 20.73 -3.02 5.42
C HIS A 19 21.77 -2.39 6.37
N ASP A 20 22.30 -3.19 7.30
CA ASP A 20 23.43 -2.81 8.18
C ASP A 20 24.79 -3.15 7.54
N VAL A 21 24.80 -4.17 6.67
CA VAL A 21 25.98 -4.61 5.91
C VAL A 21 25.66 -4.53 4.42
N PHE A 22 26.59 -3.98 3.64
CA PHE A 22 26.47 -3.84 2.20
C PHE A 22 27.55 -4.65 1.48
N VAL A 23 27.22 -5.21 0.33
CA VAL A 23 28.10 -6.07 -0.46
C VAL A 23 28.24 -5.53 -1.87
N SER A 24 29.46 -5.22 -2.29
CA SER A 24 29.77 -4.86 -3.67
C SER A 24 30.30 -6.10 -4.43
N PRO A 25 29.88 -6.36 -5.70
CA PRO A 25 29.01 -5.55 -6.56
C PRO A 25 27.53 -5.99 -6.54
N SER A 26 27.01 -6.50 -5.42
CA SER A 26 25.64 -7.03 -5.35
C SER A 26 24.60 -5.93 -5.56
N TRP A 27 23.68 -6.10 -6.50
CA TRP A 27 22.54 -5.19 -6.64
C TRP A 27 21.56 -5.30 -5.45
N ARG A 28 21.32 -6.52 -4.96
CA ARG A 28 20.31 -6.80 -3.91
C ARG A 28 20.73 -6.32 -2.52
N TYR A 29 22.03 -6.35 -2.24
CA TYR A 29 22.60 -5.95 -0.95
C TYR A 29 23.57 -4.77 -1.09
N ALA A 30 23.42 -3.96 -2.15
CA ALA A 30 24.16 -2.72 -2.31
C ALA A 30 23.75 -1.71 -1.23
N ASP A 31 24.62 -0.74 -0.98
CA ASP A 31 24.25 0.44 -0.21
C ASP A 31 23.29 1.31 -1.05
N PRO A 32 22.02 1.47 -0.64
CA PRO A 32 21.06 2.28 -1.38
C PRO A 32 21.45 3.76 -1.43
N ARG A 33 22.35 4.22 -0.55
CA ARG A 33 22.80 5.60 -0.49
C ARG A 33 23.74 5.99 -1.62
N LEU A 34 24.36 5.02 -2.30
CA LEU A 34 25.26 5.28 -3.42
C LEU A 34 24.58 5.97 -4.60
N GLY A 35 23.26 5.85 -4.73
CA GLY A 35 22.47 6.52 -5.77
C GLY A 35 21.85 7.86 -5.33
N LEU A 36 22.10 8.31 -4.10
CA LEU A 36 21.53 9.57 -3.62
C LEU A 36 22.33 10.75 -4.18
N LEU A 37 21.58 11.76 -4.64
CA LEU A 37 22.17 13.04 -5.01
C LEU A 37 22.73 13.72 -3.75
N ASP A 38 23.95 14.24 -3.85
CA ASP A 38 24.57 14.99 -2.77
C ASP A 38 25.26 16.26 -3.32
N GLY A 39 25.58 17.20 -2.43
CA GLY A 39 26.31 18.42 -2.74
C GLY A 39 25.71 19.21 -3.89
N ALA A 40 26.53 19.47 -4.92
CA ALA A 40 26.15 20.29 -6.06
C ALA A 40 25.04 19.66 -6.92
N GLU A 41 25.03 18.34 -7.08
CA GLU A 41 24.02 17.64 -7.89
C GLU A 41 22.64 17.71 -7.24
N TRP A 42 22.58 17.52 -5.92
CA TRP A 42 21.35 17.74 -5.16
C TRP A 42 20.88 19.19 -5.25
N LEU A 43 21.77 20.17 -5.05
CA LEU A 43 21.39 21.59 -5.12
C LEU A 43 20.84 21.98 -6.49
N ALA A 44 21.38 21.40 -7.57
CA ALA A 44 20.88 21.61 -8.93
C ALA A 44 19.50 20.96 -9.16
N ALA A 45 19.28 19.75 -8.64
CA ALA A 45 18.03 19.01 -8.81
C ALA A 45 16.90 19.46 -7.86
N ARG A 46 17.24 19.99 -6.68
CA ARG A 46 16.32 20.35 -5.59
C ARG A 46 15.11 21.18 -6.04
N PRO A 47 15.24 22.25 -6.86
CA PRO A 47 14.09 23.04 -7.28
C PRO A 47 13.05 22.25 -8.09
N ILE A 48 13.51 21.32 -8.93
CA ILE A 48 12.63 20.49 -9.76
C ILE A 48 11.96 19.43 -8.89
N ILE A 49 12.72 18.78 -8.02
CA ILE A 49 12.22 17.74 -7.10
C ILE A 49 11.17 18.34 -6.15
N CYS A 50 11.47 19.45 -5.47
CA CYS A 50 10.51 20.15 -4.60
C CYS A 50 9.22 20.47 -5.35
N ARG A 51 9.30 21.01 -6.57
CA ARG A 51 8.13 21.30 -7.40
C ARG A 51 7.31 20.05 -7.75
N SER A 52 7.97 18.95 -8.14
CA SER A 52 7.29 17.70 -8.48
C SER A 52 6.57 17.06 -7.30
N LEU A 53 7.11 17.26 -6.09
CA LEU A 53 6.54 16.75 -4.84
C LEU A 53 5.53 17.73 -4.21
N GLY A 54 5.29 18.89 -4.83
CA GLY A 54 4.45 19.95 -4.26
C GLY A 54 5.02 20.58 -2.98
N LEU A 55 6.33 20.43 -2.75
CA LEU A 55 7.03 20.94 -1.57
C LEU A 55 7.66 22.30 -1.85
N THR A 56 7.78 23.13 -0.80
CA THR A 56 8.54 24.37 -0.88
C THR A 56 10.04 24.08 -0.95
N ILE A 57 10.78 24.96 -1.62
CA ILE A 57 12.25 24.88 -1.61
C ILE A 57 12.74 25.24 -0.21
N ASP A 58 12.19 26.28 0.41
CA ASP A 58 12.52 26.63 1.79
C ASP A 58 11.90 25.64 2.77
N ALA A 59 12.75 24.92 3.51
CA ALA A 59 12.32 23.94 4.50
C ALA A 59 11.68 24.58 5.72
N LYS A 60 12.09 25.82 6.06
CA LYS A 60 11.56 26.52 7.24
C LYS A 60 10.07 26.79 7.08
N THR A 61 9.65 27.26 5.91
CA THR A 61 8.24 27.49 5.59
C THR A 61 7.37 26.24 5.83
N THR A 62 7.81 25.06 5.38
CA THR A 62 7.08 23.80 5.63
C THR A 62 7.08 23.40 7.09
N LEU A 63 8.20 23.56 7.81
CA LEU A 63 8.30 23.21 9.22
C LEU A 63 7.43 24.12 10.08
N ASP A 64 7.40 25.42 9.80
CA ASP A 64 6.58 26.39 10.50
C ASP A 64 5.09 26.05 10.31
N ALA A 65 4.67 25.72 9.08
CA ALA A 65 3.30 25.30 8.80
C ALA A 65 2.90 24.02 9.57
N LEU A 66 3.75 22.99 9.52
CA LEU A 66 3.52 21.74 10.27
C LEU A 66 3.50 21.95 11.78
N SER A 67 4.34 22.85 12.30
CA SER A 67 4.39 23.16 13.73
C SER A 67 3.10 23.84 14.19
N VAL A 68 2.58 24.78 13.39
CA VAL A 68 1.30 25.43 13.66
C VAL A 68 0.14 24.43 13.58
N GLU A 69 0.12 23.57 12.57
CA GLU A 69 -0.90 22.52 12.44
C GLU A 69 -0.86 21.55 13.63
N LEU A 70 0.35 21.11 14.03
CA LEU A 70 0.53 20.23 15.18
C LEU A 70 0.03 20.87 16.48
N ASP A 71 0.37 22.13 16.75
CA ASP A 71 -0.07 22.83 17.95
C ASP A 71 -1.59 23.04 17.96
N ALA A 72 -2.17 23.48 16.84
CA ALA A 72 -3.60 23.67 16.71
C ALA A 72 -4.38 22.36 16.86
N THR A 73 -3.92 21.28 16.23
CA THR A 73 -4.55 19.95 16.34
C THR A 73 -4.40 19.39 17.75
N TRP A 74 -3.25 19.57 18.39
CA TRP A 74 -3.03 19.18 19.78
C TRP A 74 -4.01 19.88 20.72
N LEU A 75 -4.12 21.20 20.64
CA LEU A 75 -5.04 21.99 21.47
C LEU A 75 -6.50 21.59 21.21
N ALA A 76 -6.88 21.38 19.95
CA ALA A 76 -8.23 20.94 19.59
C ALA A 76 -8.56 19.55 20.14
N VAL A 77 -7.60 18.61 20.10
CA VAL A 77 -7.76 17.27 20.67
C VAL A 77 -7.85 17.35 22.19
N ALA A 78 -6.92 18.07 22.85
CA ALA A 78 -6.91 18.22 24.30
C ALA A 78 -8.20 18.84 24.83
N ALA A 79 -8.74 19.85 24.14
CA ALA A 79 -10.01 20.48 24.52
C ALA A 79 -11.22 19.55 24.35
N ARG A 80 -11.21 18.65 23.35
CA ARG A 80 -12.30 17.72 23.07
C ARG A 80 -12.17 16.38 23.80
N LEU A 81 -11.00 16.09 24.36
CA LEU A 81 -10.68 14.81 24.99
C LEU A 81 -11.62 14.47 26.16
N PRO A 82 -11.97 15.39 27.08
CA PRO A 82 -12.88 15.08 28.18
C PRO A 82 -14.31 14.75 27.73
N ASP A 83 -14.72 15.30 26.59
CA ASP A 83 -16.07 15.15 26.05
C ASP A 83 -16.16 14.04 24.98
N ASN A 84 -15.07 13.29 24.73
CA ASN A 84 -15.04 12.25 23.70
C ASN A 84 -15.49 10.90 24.28
N PRO A 85 -16.71 10.41 24.01
CA PRO A 85 -17.22 9.16 24.57
C PRO A 85 -16.45 7.92 24.07
N ALA A 86 -15.71 8.04 22.96
CA ALA A 86 -14.90 6.97 22.41
C ALA A 86 -13.55 6.80 23.11
N ILE A 87 -13.13 7.73 23.98
CA ILE A 87 -11.85 7.68 24.69
C ILE A 87 -12.12 7.64 26.18
N GLN A 88 -11.60 6.61 26.84
CA GLN A 88 -11.70 6.42 28.28
C GLN A 88 -10.30 6.42 28.87
N LEU A 89 -10.01 7.39 29.73
CA LEU A 89 -8.77 7.49 30.48
C LEU A 89 -9.03 6.96 31.90
N SER A 90 -8.44 5.83 32.25
CA SER A 90 -8.54 5.23 33.59
C SER A 90 -7.17 5.18 34.26
N GLU A 91 -7.11 5.29 35.59
CA GLU A 91 -5.90 4.98 36.34
C GLU A 91 -5.86 3.48 36.63
N ASN A 92 -4.76 2.83 36.26
CA ASN A 92 -4.54 1.43 36.60
C ASN A 92 -4.11 1.28 38.06
N THR A 93 -4.14 0.06 38.57
CA THR A 93 -3.72 -0.31 39.93
C THR A 93 -2.29 0.12 40.30
N GLU A 94 -1.46 0.46 39.30
CA GLU A 94 -0.09 0.99 39.46
C GLU A 94 0.00 2.53 39.40
N GLY A 95 -1.12 3.25 39.33
CA GLY A 95 -1.16 4.72 39.22
C GLY A 95 -0.76 5.26 37.85
N LYS A 96 -0.78 4.43 36.79
CA LYS A 96 -0.52 4.85 35.41
C LYS A 96 -1.83 5.14 34.70
N THR A 97 -1.87 6.22 33.92
CA THR A 97 -2.99 6.53 33.03
C THR A 97 -3.01 5.54 31.86
N GLU A 98 -4.07 4.74 31.75
CA GLU A 98 -4.35 3.87 30.62
C GLU A 98 -5.39 4.52 29.70
N LEU A 99 -5.10 4.54 28.41
CA LEU A 99 -6.02 5.00 27.37
C LEU A 99 -6.69 3.78 26.77
N SER A 100 -8.01 3.70 26.93
CA SER A 100 -8.85 2.70 26.26
C SER A 100 -9.74 3.38 25.23
N LEU A 101 -9.79 2.79 24.03
CA LEU A 101 -10.69 3.22 22.96
C LEU A 101 -11.96 2.38 23.06
N GLY A 102 -13.11 3.03 23.22
CA GLY A 102 -14.41 2.37 23.14
C GLY A 102 -14.56 1.66 21.80
N ALA A 103 -15.00 0.40 21.81
CA ALA A 103 -15.30 -0.31 20.58
C ALA A 103 -16.39 0.47 19.82
N LEU A 104 -16.19 0.71 18.52
CA LEU A 104 -17.26 1.27 17.71
C LEU A 104 -18.40 0.25 17.67
N ASP A 105 -19.58 0.68 18.12
CA ASP A 105 -20.78 -0.12 17.97
C ASP A 105 -21.03 -0.39 16.49
N LYS A 106 -21.49 -1.62 16.21
CA LYS A 106 -21.93 -1.96 14.86
C LYS A 106 -23.09 -1.02 14.50
N LEU A 107 -22.97 -0.33 13.36
CA LEU A 107 -24.10 0.40 12.80
C LEU A 107 -25.21 -0.58 12.45
N ASP A 108 -26.42 -0.29 12.92
CA ASP A 108 -27.61 -1.06 12.55
C ASP A 108 -27.81 -1.01 11.04
N GLU A 109 -27.84 -2.18 10.41
CA GLU A 109 -28.09 -2.30 8.98
C GLU A 109 -29.61 -2.25 8.74
N PRO A 110 -30.13 -1.28 7.96
CA PRO A 110 -31.56 -1.21 7.70
C PRO A 110 -32.04 -2.42 6.89
N CYS A 111 -33.27 -2.86 7.14
CA CYS A 111 -33.85 -4.01 6.42
C CYS A 111 -33.79 -3.86 4.89
N SER A 112 -33.91 -2.64 4.36
CA SER A 112 -33.79 -2.35 2.93
C SER A 112 -32.41 -2.70 2.37
N LEU A 113 -31.34 -2.49 3.15
CA LEU A 113 -29.98 -2.80 2.74
C LEU A 113 -29.74 -4.30 2.72
N LEU A 114 -30.27 -5.03 3.69
CA LEU A 114 -30.22 -6.50 3.72
C LEU A 114 -30.97 -7.09 2.52
N GLN A 115 -32.18 -6.59 2.23
CA GLN A 115 -32.97 -7.01 1.07
C GLN A 115 -32.26 -6.70 -0.26
N LEU A 116 -31.68 -5.51 -0.39
CA LEU A 116 -30.92 -5.14 -1.59
C LEU A 116 -29.72 -6.05 -1.78
N ARG A 117 -28.97 -6.36 -0.73
CA ARG A 117 -27.80 -7.24 -0.81
C ARG A 117 -28.19 -8.65 -1.23
N ALA A 118 -29.29 -9.18 -0.69
CA ALA A 118 -29.82 -10.47 -1.11
C ALA A 118 -30.22 -10.44 -2.59
N ALA A 119 -30.96 -9.42 -3.04
CA ALA A 119 -31.36 -9.27 -4.43
C ALA A 119 -30.16 -9.14 -5.38
N VAL A 120 -29.12 -8.39 -5.01
CA VAL A 120 -27.88 -8.29 -5.79
C VAL A 120 -27.18 -9.64 -5.82
N SER A 121 -27.08 -10.34 -4.70
CA SER A 121 -26.45 -11.66 -4.62
C SER A 121 -27.16 -12.71 -5.48
N ASP A 122 -28.49 -12.65 -5.58
CA ASP A 122 -29.28 -13.55 -6.43
C ASP A 122 -29.08 -13.28 -7.92
N LEU A 123 -28.70 -12.05 -8.29
CA LEU A 123 -28.36 -11.66 -9.67
C LEU A 123 -26.90 -11.97 -10.03
N MET A 124 -26.03 -12.19 -9.04
CA MET A 124 -24.63 -12.48 -9.29
C MET A 124 -24.45 -13.90 -9.85
N PRO A 125 -23.65 -14.08 -10.91
CA PRO A 125 -23.31 -15.40 -11.42
C PRO A 125 -22.61 -16.23 -10.33
N ARG A 126 -23.01 -17.50 -10.17
CA ARG A 126 -22.42 -18.46 -9.21
C ARG A 126 -21.11 -19.08 -9.69
N VAL A 127 -20.46 -18.41 -10.64
CA VAL A 127 -19.31 -18.92 -11.36
C VAL A 127 -18.13 -18.02 -11.07
N ASP A 128 -16.93 -18.59 -11.00
CA ASP A 128 -15.74 -17.80 -10.70
C ASP A 128 -15.50 -16.76 -11.81
N LEU A 129 -14.90 -15.63 -11.43
CA LEU A 129 -14.57 -14.52 -12.33
C LEU A 129 -13.87 -14.97 -13.63
N PRO A 130 -12.93 -15.94 -13.64
CA PRO A 130 -12.32 -16.42 -14.87
C PRO A 130 -13.31 -17.13 -15.82
N GLU A 131 -14.26 -17.88 -15.27
CA GLU A 131 -15.27 -18.59 -16.05
C GLU A 131 -16.26 -17.61 -16.68
N ILE A 132 -16.63 -16.55 -15.95
CA ILE A 132 -17.46 -15.45 -16.50
C ILE A 132 -16.75 -14.80 -17.69
N LEU A 133 -15.45 -14.52 -17.56
CA LEU A 133 -14.68 -13.86 -18.62
C LEU A 133 -14.56 -14.73 -19.87
N LEU A 134 -14.32 -16.03 -19.69
CA LEU A 134 -14.31 -17.02 -20.78
C LEU A 134 -15.67 -17.17 -21.46
N GLU A 135 -16.75 -17.18 -20.67
CA GLU A 135 -18.13 -17.24 -21.20
C GLU A 135 -18.47 -15.99 -22.01
N ILE A 136 -18.08 -14.80 -21.54
CA ILE A 136 -18.26 -13.55 -22.29
C ILE A 136 -17.41 -13.55 -23.57
N ALA A 137 -16.17 -14.07 -23.52
CA ALA A 137 -15.33 -14.23 -24.70
C ALA A 137 -16.00 -15.13 -25.75
N ALA A 138 -16.57 -16.26 -25.33
CA ALA A 138 -17.29 -17.18 -26.21
C ALA A 138 -18.58 -16.56 -26.79
N ARG A 139 -19.32 -15.76 -26.00
CA ARG A 139 -20.59 -15.16 -26.44
C ARG A 139 -20.43 -13.96 -27.36
N THR A 140 -19.41 -13.14 -27.12
CA THR A 140 -19.23 -11.85 -27.80
C THR A 140 -18.15 -11.89 -28.86
N GLY A 141 -17.26 -12.89 -28.83
CA GLY A 141 -16.09 -12.96 -29.69
C GLY A 141 -15.08 -11.83 -29.42
N PHE A 142 -15.17 -11.11 -28.29
CA PHE A 142 -14.33 -9.92 -28.07
C PHE A 142 -12.83 -10.21 -28.17
N SER A 143 -12.41 -11.44 -27.88
CA SER A 143 -11.02 -11.89 -28.01
C SER A 143 -10.48 -11.78 -29.43
N GLU A 144 -11.34 -11.81 -30.45
CA GLU A 144 -10.97 -11.66 -31.86
C GLU A 144 -10.61 -10.20 -32.23
N ALA A 145 -11.03 -9.23 -31.41
CA ALA A 145 -10.64 -7.83 -31.59
C ALA A 145 -9.15 -7.59 -31.23
N PHE A 146 -8.50 -8.52 -30.53
CA PHE A 146 -7.08 -8.43 -30.19
C PHE A 146 -6.23 -8.94 -31.36
N THR A 147 -5.81 -8.01 -32.22
CA THR A 147 -4.91 -8.29 -33.33
C THR A 147 -3.44 -8.16 -32.89
N HIS A 148 -2.60 -9.07 -33.36
CA HIS A 148 -1.15 -8.95 -33.18
C HIS A 148 -0.64 -7.68 -33.90
N VAL A 149 0.32 -6.96 -33.30
CA VAL A 149 0.89 -5.70 -33.83
C VAL A 149 1.47 -5.83 -35.25
N SER A 150 1.75 -7.05 -35.71
CA SER A 150 2.26 -7.33 -37.06
C SER A 150 1.28 -8.02 -38.02
N GLU A 151 -0.02 -8.05 -37.70
CA GLU A 151 -1.12 -8.63 -38.52
C GLU A 151 -0.94 -10.10 -38.95
N ARG A 152 0.09 -10.79 -38.46
CA ARG A 152 0.23 -12.24 -38.56
C ARG A 152 -0.58 -12.93 -37.47
N ASN A 153 -1.29 -14.00 -37.82
CA ASN A 153 -1.96 -14.88 -36.85
C ASN A 153 -0.97 -15.26 -35.74
N ALA A 154 -1.33 -14.93 -34.49
CA ALA A 154 -0.56 -15.31 -33.33
C ALA A 154 -0.42 -16.84 -33.29
N ARG A 155 0.82 -17.34 -33.26
CA ARG A 155 1.12 -18.79 -33.23
C ARG A 155 0.90 -19.41 -31.84
N ALA A 156 0.03 -18.82 -31.03
CA ALA A 156 -0.21 -19.25 -29.66
C ALA A 156 -1.45 -20.14 -29.62
N ASP A 157 -1.25 -21.40 -29.23
CA ASP A 157 -2.36 -22.29 -28.89
C ASP A 157 -3.09 -21.74 -27.65
N ASN A 158 -4.41 -21.86 -27.61
CA ASN A 158 -5.26 -21.35 -26.52
C ASN A 158 -5.12 -19.84 -26.24
N LEU A 159 -4.90 -19.03 -27.28
CA LEU A 159 -4.76 -17.56 -27.19
C LEU A 159 -5.86 -16.90 -26.35
N VAL A 160 -7.12 -17.35 -26.49
CA VAL A 160 -8.27 -16.82 -25.74
C VAL A 160 -8.08 -17.02 -24.23
N THR A 161 -7.63 -18.19 -23.80
CA THR A 161 -7.39 -18.49 -22.39
C THR A 161 -6.26 -17.64 -21.83
N SER A 162 -5.16 -17.47 -22.59
CA SER A 162 -4.05 -16.62 -22.17
C SER A 162 -4.44 -15.14 -22.08
N LEU A 163 -5.23 -14.65 -23.03
CA LEU A 163 -5.76 -13.28 -23.01
C LEU A 163 -6.66 -13.05 -21.79
N CYS A 164 -7.57 -14.00 -21.51
CA CYS A 164 -8.45 -13.94 -20.36
C CYS A 164 -7.66 -13.94 -19.04
N ALA A 165 -6.61 -14.76 -18.92
CA ALA A 165 -5.74 -14.78 -17.75
C ALA A 165 -4.98 -13.45 -17.53
N VAL A 166 -4.51 -12.81 -18.61
CA VAL A 166 -3.83 -11.49 -18.53
C VAL A 166 -4.79 -10.40 -18.10
N LEU A 167 -6.02 -10.37 -18.64
CA LEU A 167 -7.04 -9.39 -18.26
C LEU A 167 -7.42 -9.48 -16.77
N LEU A 168 -7.38 -10.69 -16.21
CA LEU A 168 -7.65 -10.92 -14.79
C LEU A 168 -6.47 -10.54 -13.88
N GLY A 169 -5.23 -10.76 -14.33
CA GLY A 169 -4.03 -10.46 -13.55
C GLY A 169 -3.61 -8.99 -13.57
N GLY A 170 -4.14 -8.20 -14.51
CA GLY A 170 -3.87 -6.75 -14.63
C GLY A 170 -4.96 -5.85 -14.05
N ALA A 171 -6.02 -6.42 -13.47
CA ALA A 171 -7.12 -5.71 -12.81
C ALA A 171 -6.86 -5.45 -11.32
#